data_AF-A0A951HCE3-F1
#
_entry.id   AF-A0A951HCE3-F1
#
_cell.length_a   1.000
_cell.length_b   1.000
_cell.length_c   1.000
_cell.angle_alpha   90.00
_cell.angle_beta   90.00
_cell.angle_gamma   90.00
#
_symmetry.space_group_name_H-M   'P 1'
#
loop_
_entity.id
_entity.type
_entity.pdbx_description
1 polymer ?
#
loop_
_entity_poly.entity_id
_entity_poly.type
_entity_poly.pdbx_seq_one_letter_code
_entity_poly.pdbx_strand_id
1 'polypeptide(L)'
;MKLLANDTPFEVEAMQLEMIRQTPVWRRLEIVAELNESVKKMALAGLRSRHPNASPTELRRRLADLYLGPELAERVYGPLATAALPEPESD
;
A
#
# COMPACT_ATOMS: atom_id res chain seq x y z
N MET A 1 30.00 -4.48 1.30
CA MET A 1 28.86 -3.54 1.12
C MET A 1 27.69 -4.37 0.60
N LYS A 2 26.49 -4.26 1.19
CA LYS A 2 25.33 -5.09 0.83
C LYS A 2 24.46 -4.32 -0.18
N LEU A 3 24.07 -4.98 -1.29
CA LEU A 3 23.13 -4.43 -2.27
C LEU A 3 21.75 -4.22 -1.63
N LEU A 4 21.07 -3.16 -2.04
CA LEU A 4 19.68 -2.86 -1.68
C LEU A 4 18.70 -3.67 -2.55
N ALA A 5 19.06 -3.95 -3.81
CA ALA A 5 18.24 -4.74 -4.73
C ALA A 5 19.07 -5.82 -5.45
N ASN A 6 18.62 -7.08 -5.40
CA ASN A 6 19.37 -8.22 -5.96
C ASN A 6 19.34 -8.28 -7.49
N ASP A 7 18.40 -7.58 -8.13
CA ASP A 7 18.24 -7.47 -9.59
C ASP A 7 18.98 -6.26 -10.18
N THR A 8 19.63 -5.46 -9.33
CA THR A 8 20.34 -4.24 -9.73
C THR A 8 21.86 -4.43 -9.53
N PRO A 9 22.67 -4.35 -10.59
CA PRO A 9 24.13 -4.38 -10.46
C PRO A 9 24.64 -3.26 -9.55
N PHE A 10 25.71 -3.53 -8.79
CA PHE A 10 26.28 -2.59 -7.82
C PHE A 10 26.56 -1.20 -8.38
N GLU A 11 27.13 -1.12 -9.59
CA GLU A 11 27.50 0.15 -10.23
C GLU A 11 26.27 1.02 -10.53
N VAL A 12 25.15 0.39 -10.90
CA VAL A 12 23.88 1.07 -11.18
C VAL A 12 23.23 1.56 -9.89
N GLU A 13 23.25 0.75 -8.82
CA GLU A 13 22.77 1.16 -7.50
C GLU A 13 23.58 2.34 -6.95
N ALA A 14 24.92 2.29 -7.08
CA ALA A 14 25.80 3.37 -6.67
C ALA A 14 25.49 4.68 -7.42
N MET A 15 25.27 4.60 -8.74
CA MET A 15 24.87 5.75 -9.57
C MET A 15 23.51 6.31 -9.13
N GLN A 16 22.52 5.44 -8.88
CA GLN A 16 21.20 5.85 -8.41
C GLN A 16 21.28 6.58 -7.06
N LEU A 17 22.04 6.03 -6.10
CA LEU A 17 22.21 6.65 -4.78
C LEU A 17 22.87 8.02 -4.88
N GLU A 18 23.85 8.19 -5.77
CA GLU A 18 24.49 9.49 -5.98
C GLU A 18 23.52 10.51 -6.58
N MET A 19 22.74 10.13 -7.59
CA MET A 19 21.70 11.00 -8.15
C MET A 19 20.67 11.42 -7.09
N ILE A 20 20.24 10.49 -6.22
CA ILE A 20 19.34 10.81 -5.10
C ILE A 20 20.00 11.80 -4.13
N ARG A 21 21.27 11.61 -3.76
CA ARG A 21 21.99 12.53 -2.85
C ARG A 21 22.10 13.95 -3.41
N GLN A 22 22.26 14.09 -4.71
CA GLN A 22 22.34 15.37 -5.40
C GLN A 22 20.97 16.02 -5.63
N THR A 23 19.87 15.28 -5.47
CA THR A 23 18.51 15.79 -5.70
C THR A 23 18.07 16.73 -4.56
N PRO A 24 17.54 17.92 -4.88
CA PRO A 24 16.96 18.82 -3.89
C PRO A 24 15.93 18.13 -2.99
N VAL A 25 15.88 18.49 -1.70
CA VAL A 25 15.01 17.84 -0.70
C VAL A 25 13.53 17.81 -1.14
N TRP A 26 13.02 18.93 -1.66
CA TRP A 26 11.63 19.02 -2.10
C TRP A 26 11.32 18.02 -3.22
N ARG A 27 12.24 17.83 -4.18
CA ARG A 27 12.06 16.90 -5.30
C ARG A 27 12.17 15.45 -4.84
N ARG A 28 13.03 15.16 -3.87
CA ARG A 28 13.06 13.83 -3.22
C ARG A 28 11.74 13.51 -2.53
N LEU A 29 11.16 14.47 -1.81
CA LEU A 29 9.86 14.30 -1.16
C LEU A 29 8.74 14.06 -2.17
N GLU A 30 8.78 14.77 -3.30
CA GLU A 30 7.83 14.56 -4.40
C GLU A 30 7.92 13.15 -4.99
N ILE A 31 9.14 12.65 -5.28
CA ILE A 31 9.38 11.28 -5.74
C ILE A 31 8.84 10.26 -4.72
N VAL A 32 9.09 10.47 -3.42
CA VAL A 32 8.58 9.60 -2.36
C VAL A 32 7.04 9.62 -2.31
N ALA A 33 6.41 10.77 -2.50
CA ALA A 33 4.95 10.88 -2.54
C ALA A 33 4.35 10.13 -3.75
N GLU A 34 4.94 10.29 -4.94
CA GLU A 34 4.55 9.59 -6.16
C GLU A 34 4.69 8.06 -6.02
N LEU A 35 5.78 7.59 -5.39
CA LEU A 35 5.98 6.18 -5.08
C LEU A 35 4.91 5.63 -4.13
N ASN A 36 4.58 6.38 -3.07
CA ASN A 36 3.53 5.99 -2.13
C ASN A 36 2.17 5.84 -2.83
N GLU A 37 1.79 6.78 -3.70
CA GLU A 37 0.55 6.68 -4.46
C GLU A 37 0.56 5.49 -5.43
N SER A 38 1.70 5.20 -6.05
CA SER A 38 1.84 4.04 -6.94
C SER A 38 1.67 2.72 -6.19
N VAL A 39 2.28 2.57 -5.02
CA VAL A 39 2.13 1.38 -4.17
C VAL A 39 0.68 1.20 -3.72
N LYS A 40 -0.01 2.27 -3.29
CA LYS A 40 -1.43 2.21 -2.93
C LYS A 40 -2.30 1.75 -4.10
N LYS A 41 -2.05 2.24 -5.32
CA LYS A 41 -2.77 1.81 -6.52
C LYS A 41 -2.56 0.33 -6.82
N MET A 42 -1.32 -0.15 -6.73
CA MET A 42 -1.01 -1.58 -6.92
C MET A 42 -1.67 -2.45 -5.85
N ALA A 43 -1.61 -2.05 -4.58
CA ALA A 43 -2.28 -2.76 -3.49
C ALA A 43 -3.81 -2.82 -3.69
N LEU A 44 -4.43 -1.72 -4.10
CA LEU A 44 -5.86 -1.66 -4.40
C LEU A 44 -6.24 -2.56 -5.59
N ALA A 45 -5.42 -2.61 -6.64
CA ALA A 45 -5.63 -3.52 -7.76
C ALA A 45 -5.58 -4.99 -7.31
N GLY A 46 -4.61 -5.34 -6.48
CA GLY A 46 -4.52 -6.67 -5.86
C GLY A 46 -5.74 -7.01 -4.98
N LEU A 47 -6.24 -6.04 -4.20
CA LEU A 47 -7.44 -6.21 -3.38
C LEU A 47 -8.69 -6.44 -4.24
N ARG A 48 -8.88 -5.69 -5.32
CA ARG A 48 -9.98 -5.89 -6.27
C ARG A 48 -9.94 -7.28 -6.90
N SER A 49 -8.75 -7.77 -7.24
CA SER A 49 -8.59 -9.12 -7.80
C SER A 49 -8.97 -10.22 -6.80
N ARG A 50 -8.69 -10.03 -5.50
CA ARG A 50 -9.00 -11.03 -4.45
C ARG A 50 -10.42 -10.91 -3.90
N HIS A 51 -11.01 -9.72 -3.97
CA HIS A 51 -12.35 -9.42 -3.46
C HIS A 51 -13.18 -8.74 -4.55
N PRO A 52 -13.58 -9.47 -5.61
CA PRO A 52 -14.27 -8.89 -6.76
C PRO A 52 -15.62 -8.24 -6.40
N ASN A 53 -16.27 -8.70 -5.33
CA ASN A 53 -17.58 -8.20 -4.87
C ASN A 53 -17.46 -7.17 -3.73
N ALA A 54 -16.24 -6.81 -3.31
CA ALA A 54 -16.07 -5.86 -2.21
C ALA A 54 -16.51 -4.45 -2.63
N SER A 55 -17.24 -3.79 -1.74
CA SER A 55 -17.61 -2.39 -1.94
C SER A 55 -16.37 -1.48 -1.92
N PRO A 56 -16.44 -0.27 -2.50
CA PRO A 56 -15.34 0.70 -2.41
C PRO A 56 -14.92 1.02 -0.97
N THR A 57 -15.87 1.05 -0.02
CA THR A 57 -15.62 1.27 1.41
C THR A 57 -14.86 0.11 2.02
N GLU A 58 -15.25 -1.13 1.69
CA GLU A 58 -14.55 -2.33 2.15
C GLU A 58 -13.13 -2.39 1.60
N LEU A 59 -12.94 -2.11 0.30
CA LEU A 59 -11.61 -2.03 -0.32
C LEU A 59 -10.73 -0.97 0.34
N ARG A 60 -11.29 0.21 0.66
CA ARG A 60 -10.58 1.27 1.38
C ARG A 60 -10.18 0.82 2.79
N ARG A 61 -11.07 0.10 3.49
CA ARG A 61 -10.78 -0.43 4.82
C ARG A 61 -9.69 -1.50 4.75
N ARG A 62 -9.76 -2.45 3.83
CA ARG A 62 -8.72 -3.48 3.61
C ARG A 62 -7.37 -2.86 3.20
N LEU A 63 -7.37 -1.78 2.42
CA LEU A 63 -6.15 -1.04 2.10
C LEU A 63 -5.53 -0.41 3.36
N ALA A 64 -6.36 0.08 4.29
CA ALA A 64 -5.87 0.61 5.56
C ALA A 64 -5.20 -0.48 6.42
N ASP A 65 -5.69 -1.73 6.43
CA ASP A 65 -5.01 -2.84 7.10
C ASP A 65 -3.60 -3.08 6.54
N LEU A 66 -3.43 -3.01 5.22
CA LEU A 66 -2.13 -3.19 4.58
C LEU A 66 -1.14 -2.06 4.90
N TYR A 67 -1.63 -0.82 5.07
CA TYR A 67 -0.78 0.35 5.21
C TYR A 67 -0.47 0.72 6.66
N LEU A 68 -1.44 0.57 7.55
CA LEU A 68 -1.34 0.96 8.97
C LEU A 68 -1.17 -0.24 9.90
N GLY A 69 -1.43 -1.45 9.40
CA GLY A 69 -1.67 -2.62 10.23
C GLY A 69 -3.10 -2.65 10.76
N PRO A 70 -3.61 -3.85 11.12
CA PRO A 70 -5.03 -4.03 11.44
C PRO A 70 -5.50 -3.24 12.66
N GLU A 71 -4.67 -3.16 13.71
CA GLU A 71 -5.00 -2.46 14.96
C GLU A 71 -5.23 -0.95 14.74
N LEU A 72 -4.26 -0.28 14.09
CA LEU A 72 -4.37 1.16 13.84
C LEU A 72 -5.46 1.45 12.80
N ALA A 73 -5.59 0.59 11.80
CA ALA A 73 -6.62 0.74 10.80
C ALA A 73 -8.03 0.62 11.40
N GLU A 74 -8.24 -0.27 12.37
CA GLU A 74 -9.53 -0.38 13.07
C GLU A 74 -9.84 0.87 13.89
N ARG A 75 -8.84 1.40 14.60
CA ARG A 75 -9.01 2.62 15.40
C ARG A 75 -9.36 3.85 14.57
N VAL A 76 -8.84 3.95 13.34
CA VAL A 76 -9.00 5.13 12.48
C VAL A 76 -10.18 4.98 11.51
N TYR A 77 -10.40 3.77 10.98
CA TYR A 77 -11.40 3.50 9.93
C TYR A 77 -12.57 2.62 10.39
N GLY A 78 -12.59 2.18 11.65
CA GLY A 78 -13.61 1.27 12.20
C GLY A 78 -13.32 -0.21 11.89
N PRO A 79 -14.14 -1.14 12.38
CA PRO A 79 -13.97 -2.56 12.10
C PRO A 79 -14.17 -2.86 10.61
N LEU A 80 -13.46 -3.87 10.10
CA LEU A 80 -13.73 -4.39 8.77
C LEU A 80 -15.10 -5.06 8.79
N ALA A 81 -16.04 -4.54 8.02
CA ALA A 81 -17.33 -5.20 7.83
C ALA A 81 -17.07 -6.60 7.28
N THR A 82 -17.27 -7.62 8.11
CA THR A 82 -17.44 -8.99 7.63
C THR A 82 -18.66 -8.96 6.73
N ALA A 83 -18.54 -9.50 5.51
CA ALA A 83 -19.69 -9.71 4.63
C ALA A 83 -20.79 -10.32 5.48
N ALA A 84 -21.88 -9.57 5.69
CA ALA A 84 -22.96 -9.96 6.56
C ALA A 84 -23.37 -11.39 6.17
N LEU A 85 -23.22 -12.33 7.11
CA LEU A 85 -24.00 -13.56 7.04
C LEU A 85 -25.46 -13.10 6.94
N PRO A 86 -26.26 -13.66 6.02
CA PRO A 86 -27.70 -13.39 6.03
C PRO A 86 -28.18 -13.67 7.45
N GLU A 87 -28.89 -12.70 8.05
CA GLU A 87 -29.50 -12.90 9.36
C GLU A 87 -30.30 -14.21 9.30
N PRO A 88 -30.24 -15.06 10.35
CA PRO A 88 -31.05 -16.26 10.37
C PRO A 88 -32.51 -15.85 10.18
N GLU A 89 -33.14 -16.34 9.11
CA GLU A 89 -34.58 -16.26 8.91
C GLU A 89 -35.25 -16.68 10.23
N SER A 90 -35.87 -15.71 10.90
CA SER A 90 -36.73 -15.97 12.03
C SER A 90 -38.02 -16.60 11.48
N ASP A 91 -38.08 -17.93 11.51
CA ASP A 91 -39.34 -18.71 11.41
C ASP A 91 -40.19 -18.50 12.68
#